data_AF-A0A8U0Q0G1-F1
#
_entry.id   AF-A0A8U0Q0G1-F1
#
_cell.length_a   1.000
_cell.length_b   1.000
_cell.length_c   1.000
_cell.angle_alpha   90.00
_cell.angle_beta   90.00
_cell.angle_gamma   90.00
#
_symmetry.space_group_name_H-M   'P 1'
#
loop_
_entity.id
_entity.type
_entity.pdbx_description
1 polymer ?
#
loop_
_entity_poly.entity_id
_entity_poly.type
_entity_poly.pdbx_seq_one_letter_code
_entity_poly.pdbx_strand_id
1 'polypeptide(L)'
;MSTPASQGVLRPVLIGCFFMACFVEIFLIYYKPQIKFRSCPTDQASHEGKAGSILADDDGDTDTIILIWMWPFGQAFDIDSCAYFNIKGCHLTVDKNLYSKAHGVIFHHRDIHGDLKNMPQEQRPWFQKWVWWNGESPANTNRIPGVDHLFNLTASYRLDSDIRVPYGSLVEVTSEDKIFELPKKDKLVCWVVSNWNPNYKRVQVFNELSRHVKVEAYGRHFSRYLENEDYSKTLSNCKFYLAFENSIYKDYATEKLFNAMKLGAVPVVLGPSRDNYEQFIPRDSFIHVNDFSSTEELAKTLLFFHPNEEEYMRYFTWRKNFKVQQGYFGLEHACRSCDYIRRYKGYRTIHNLNKCFWG
;
A
#
# COMPACT_ATOMS: atom_id res chain seq x y z
N MET A 1 -13.81 -62.39 31.40
CA MET A 1 -12.77 -61.44 31.80
C MET A 1 -12.99 -60.14 31.04
N SER A 2 -13.67 -59.19 31.66
CA SER A 2 -13.98 -57.87 31.10
C SER A 2 -13.17 -56.82 31.86
N THR A 3 -12.25 -56.16 31.15
CA THR A 3 -11.47 -55.02 31.64
C THR A 3 -12.38 -53.79 31.79
N PRO A 4 -12.32 -53.03 32.91
CA PRO A 4 -13.06 -51.80 33.05
C PRO A 4 -12.33 -50.64 32.36
N ALA A 5 -13.11 -49.83 31.65
CA ALA A 5 -12.67 -48.70 30.84
C ALA A 5 -12.18 -47.51 31.69
N SER A 6 -11.10 -46.90 31.22
CA SER A 6 -10.51 -45.63 31.66
C SER A 6 -11.48 -44.44 31.47
N GLN A 7 -12.46 -44.29 32.36
CA GLN A 7 -13.36 -43.12 32.40
C GLN A 7 -12.89 -42.00 33.36
N GLY A 8 -11.84 -42.23 34.15
CA GLY A 8 -11.38 -41.28 35.18
C GLY A 8 -10.55 -40.09 34.69
N VAL A 9 -9.88 -40.20 33.53
CA VAL A 9 -8.87 -39.20 33.07
C VAL A 9 -9.42 -38.27 31.97
N LEU A 10 -10.42 -38.70 31.21
CA LEU A 10 -10.91 -37.94 30.06
C LEU A 10 -11.65 -36.64 30.45
N ARG A 11 -12.37 -36.67 31.58
CA ARG A 11 -13.14 -35.53 32.09
C ARG A 11 -12.28 -34.34 32.53
N PRO A 12 -11.21 -34.52 33.35
CA PRO A 12 -10.36 -33.39 33.73
C PRO A 12 -9.55 -32.81 32.57
N VAL A 13 -9.18 -33.62 31.57
CA VAL A 13 -8.48 -33.12 30.36
C VAL A 13 -9.38 -32.23 29.51
N LEU A 14 -10.63 -32.63 29.29
CA LEU A 14 -11.60 -31.82 28.54
C LEU A 14 -11.91 -30.49 29.23
N ILE A 15 -12.01 -30.50 30.57
CA ILE A 15 -12.20 -29.28 31.36
C ILE A 15 -10.97 -28.37 31.27
N GLY A 16 -9.77 -28.93 31.33
CA GLY A 16 -8.52 -28.18 31.16
C GLY A 16 -8.40 -27.51 29.78
N CYS A 17 -8.77 -28.22 28.70
CA CYS A 17 -8.80 -27.68 27.35
C CYS A 17 -9.80 -26.53 27.20
N PHE A 18 -10.98 -26.65 27.83
CA PHE A 18 -12.01 -25.60 27.82
C PHE A 18 -11.51 -24.32 28.50
N PHE A 19 -10.90 -24.43 29.68
CA PHE A 19 -10.33 -23.27 30.38
C PHE A 19 -9.17 -22.62 29.61
N MET A 20 -8.30 -23.40 28.95
CA MET A 20 -7.26 -22.83 28.10
C MET A 20 -7.84 -22.08 26.89
N ALA A 21 -8.85 -22.65 26.21
CA ALA A 21 -9.50 -21.99 25.09
C ALA A 21 -10.17 -20.67 25.52
N CYS A 22 -10.91 -20.68 26.63
CA CYS A 22 -11.50 -19.46 27.20
C CYS A 22 -10.43 -18.43 27.59
N PHE A 23 -9.30 -18.86 28.15
CA PHE A 23 -8.22 -17.95 28.51
C PHE A 23 -7.55 -17.32 27.28
N VAL A 24 -7.37 -18.08 26.19
CA VAL A 24 -6.84 -17.56 24.93
C VAL A 24 -7.81 -16.56 24.30
N GLU A 25 -9.12 -16.83 24.31
CA GLU A 25 -10.12 -15.87 23.81
C GLU A 25 -10.16 -14.59 24.66
N ILE A 26 -10.18 -14.72 25.98
CA ILE A 26 -10.12 -13.56 26.89
C ILE A 26 -8.80 -12.79 26.68
N PHE A 27 -7.68 -13.48 26.55
CA PHE A 27 -6.38 -12.86 26.28
C PHE A 27 -6.39 -12.11 24.94
N LEU A 28 -7.00 -12.65 23.88
CA LEU A 28 -7.08 -11.93 22.59
C LEU A 28 -8.09 -10.77 22.60
N ILE A 29 -9.14 -10.85 23.42
CA ILE A 29 -10.14 -9.77 23.60
C ILE A 29 -9.52 -8.59 24.37
N TYR A 30 -8.76 -8.87 25.44
CA TYR A 30 -8.18 -7.84 26.31
C TYR A 30 -6.75 -7.43 25.94
N TYR A 31 -6.00 -8.31 25.28
CA TYR A 31 -4.63 -8.11 24.83
C TYR A 31 -4.59 -8.06 23.31
N LYS A 32 -5.15 -6.99 22.72
CA LYS A 32 -4.78 -6.63 21.36
C LYS A 32 -3.33 -6.17 21.40
N PRO A 33 -2.37 -6.88 20.77
CA PRO A 33 -1.03 -6.35 20.66
C PRO A 33 -1.16 -5.04 19.89
N GLN A 34 -0.89 -3.91 20.55
CA GLN A 34 -0.63 -2.69 19.82
C GLN A 34 0.63 -2.95 19.01
N ILE A 35 0.44 -3.26 17.73
CA ILE A 35 1.53 -3.21 16.75
C ILE A 35 1.95 -1.74 16.71
N LYS A 36 2.92 -1.39 17.57
CA LYS A 36 3.57 -0.09 17.54
C LYS A 36 4.40 -0.06 16.27
N PHE A 37 3.82 0.43 15.19
CA PHE A 37 4.56 0.85 14.02
C PHE A 37 5.59 1.89 14.49
N ARG A 38 6.88 1.54 14.42
CA ARG A 38 7.95 2.49 14.73
C ARG A 38 7.97 3.53 13.61
N SER A 39 7.33 4.66 13.87
CA SER A 39 7.48 5.87 13.06
C SER A 39 8.94 6.33 13.07
N CYS A 40 9.31 7.16 12.09
CA CYS A 40 10.65 7.73 12.03
C CYS A 40 10.98 8.47 13.35
N PRO A 41 12.23 8.37 13.86
CA PRO A 41 12.64 9.14 15.04
C PRO A 41 12.43 10.65 14.82
N THR A 42 11.76 11.30 15.76
CA THR A 42 11.48 12.74 15.78
C THR A 42 11.75 13.35 17.14
N ASP A 43 12.27 14.57 17.18
CA ASP A 43 12.28 15.39 18.39
C ASP A 43 10.83 15.78 18.71
N GLN A 44 10.38 15.41 19.90
CA GLN A 44 9.28 16.12 20.55
C GLN A 44 9.89 17.31 21.26
N ALA A 45 9.53 18.53 20.84
CA ALA A 45 9.73 19.67 21.72
C ALA A 45 8.99 19.37 23.03
N SER A 46 9.73 19.31 24.14
CA SER A 46 9.21 19.03 25.48
C SER A 46 8.29 20.17 25.92
N HIS A 47 7.04 20.10 25.50
CA HIS A 47 5.92 20.66 26.23
C HIS A 47 5.13 19.47 26.75
N GLU A 48 5.27 19.18 28.04
CA GLU A 48 4.34 18.33 28.79
C GLU A 48 2.95 18.99 28.78
N GLY A 49 2.24 18.81 27.68
CA GLY A 49 0.81 19.04 27.58
C GLY A 49 0.15 17.67 27.51
N LYS A 50 -0.72 17.38 28.49
CA LYS A 50 -1.56 16.18 28.55
C LYS A 50 -2.07 15.82 27.14
N ALA A 51 -1.96 14.55 26.76
CA ALA A 51 -2.66 13.98 25.62
C ALA A 51 -4.18 14.02 25.88
N GLY A 52 -4.77 15.20 25.75
CA GLY A 52 -6.19 15.42 25.61
C GLY A 52 -6.51 15.42 24.12
N SER A 53 -7.58 14.71 23.73
CA SER A 53 -8.21 14.89 22.43
C SER A 53 -8.66 16.35 22.29
N ILE A 54 -7.81 17.19 21.74
CA ILE A 54 -8.23 18.50 21.25
C ILE A 54 -8.82 18.22 19.87
N LEU A 55 -10.11 17.88 19.85
CA LEU A 55 -10.92 18.16 18.67
C LEU A 55 -10.82 19.67 18.47
N ALA A 56 -10.28 20.07 17.32
CA ALA A 56 -10.13 21.48 17.00
C ALA A 56 -11.51 22.15 17.01
N ASP A 57 -11.64 23.21 17.80
CA ASP A 57 -12.65 24.22 17.55
C ASP A 57 -12.40 24.82 16.16
N ASP A 58 -13.51 25.08 15.48
CA ASP A 58 -13.63 25.71 14.18
C ASP A 58 -13.14 27.17 14.25
N ASP A 59 -11.81 27.36 14.24
CA ASP A 59 -11.20 28.68 14.16
C ASP A 59 -11.23 29.16 12.70
N GLY A 60 -12.26 29.95 12.38
CA GLY A 60 -12.30 30.94 11.30
C GLY A 60 -11.60 30.62 9.97
N ASP A 61 -12.34 29.99 9.06
CA ASP A 61 -12.46 30.32 7.62
C ASP A 61 -11.17 30.65 6.82
N THR A 62 -10.05 29.96 7.07
CA THR A 62 -8.92 29.99 6.15
C THR A 62 -8.43 28.59 5.80
N ASP A 63 -8.44 28.30 4.50
CA ASP A 63 -7.98 27.02 3.96
C ASP A 63 -6.51 26.76 4.33
N THR A 64 -6.20 25.51 4.65
CA THR A 64 -4.83 25.05 4.83
C THR A 64 -4.13 25.01 3.46
N ILE A 65 -3.29 26.02 3.21
CA ILE A 65 -2.46 26.11 2.00
C ILE A 65 -1.37 25.02 1.97
N ILE A 66 -1.40 24.18 0.93
CA ILE A 66 -0.34 23.21 0.61
C ILE A 66 0.29 23.57 -0.74
N LEU A 67 1.59 23.85 -0.71
CA LEU A 67 2.39 24.10 -1.89
C LEU A 67 3.01 22.80 -2.42
N ILE A 68 2.66 22.42 -3.63
CA ILE A 68 3.36 21.37 -4.38
C ILE A 68 4.60 21.99 -4.99
N TRP A 69 5.77 21.71 -4.41
CA TRP A 69 7.01 22.39 -4.79
C TRP A 69 7.47 22.03 -6.21
N MET A 70 7.21 20.78 -6.59
CA MET A 70 7.55 20.20 -7.89
C MET A 70 6.43 19.27 -8.33
N TRP A 71 6.09 19.34 -9.61
CA TRP A 71 5.26 18.31 -10.21
C TRP A 71 6.00 16.98 -10.19
N PRO A 72 5.39 15.92 -9.65
CA PRO A 72 6.01 14.60 -9.56
C PRO A 72 6.28 14.08 -10.98
N PHE A 73 7.54 13.75 -11.27
CA PHE A 73 8.00 13.37 -12.61
C PHE A 73 7.70 14.44 -13.70
N GLY A 74 7.54 15.71 -13.30
CA GLY A 74 7.16 16.79 -14.20
C GLY A 74 5.71 16.73 -14.72
N GLN A 75 4.87 15.85 -14.17
CA GLN A 75 3.49 15.68 -14.63
C GLN A 75 2.52 16.50 -13.77
N ALA A 76 1.88 17.49 -14.40
CA ALA A 76 0.80 18.24 -13.78
C ALA A 76 -0.46 17.39 -13.63
N PHE A 77 -1.21 17.64 -12.56
CA PHE A 77 -2.51 17.04 -12.31
C PHE A 77 -3.47 18.11 -11.79
N ASP A 78 -4.77 17.83 -11.90
CA ASP A 78 -5.82 18.68 -11.35
C ASP A 78 -5.70 18.76 -9.83
N ILE A 79 -5.64 19.99 -9.29
CA ILE A 79 -5.50 20.30 -7.87
C ILE A 79 -6.73 21.01 -7.30
N ASP A 80 -7.83 21.08 -8.06
CA ASP A 80 -8.97 21.93 -7.77
C ASP A 80 -9.77 21.49 -6.54
N SER A 81 -9.75 20.19 -6.20
CA SER A 81 -10.54 19.72 -5.06
C SER A 81 -10.03 18.45 -4.39
N CYS A 82 -10.00 18.51 -3.05
CA CYS A 82 -9.82 17.34 -2.18
C CYS A 82 -11.15 16.65 -1.80
N ALA A 83 -12.29 17.11 -2.33
CA ALA A 83 -13.61 16.59 -1.99
C ALA A 83 -13.76 15.10 -2.33
N TYR A 84 -13.06 14.60 -3.35
CA TYR A 84 -13.03 13.17 -3.69
C TYR A 84 -12.59 12.28 -2.52
N PHE A 85 -11.72 12.79 -1.64
CA PHE A 85 -11.24 12.09 -0.44
C PHE A 85 -12.03 12.47 0.82
N ASN A 86 -13.16 13.17 0.67
CA ASN A 86 -13.94 13.76 1.75
C ASN A 86 -13.11 14.70 2.66
N ILE A 87 -12.16 15.42 2.05
CA ILE A 87 -11.28 16.37 2.72
C ILE A 87 -11.69 17.79 2.31
N LYS A 88 -11.90 18.66 3.30
CA LYS A 88 -12.27 20.07 3.15
C LYS A 88 -11.25 20.97 3.85
N GLY A 89 -11.29 22.28 3.57
CA GLY A 89 -10.40 23.25 4.21
C GLY A 89 -8.98 23.22 3.64
N CYS A 90 -8.84 22.94 2.34
CA CYS A 90 -7.56 22.71 1.69
C CYS A 90 -7.43 23.57 0.44
N HIS A 91 -6.36 24.36 0.37
CA HIS A 91 -5.98 25.13 -0.80
C HIS A 91 -4.68 24.56 -1.36
N LEU A 92 -4.77 23.77 -2.42
CA LEU A 92 -3.60 23.24 -3.11
C LEU A 92 -3.09 24.27 -4.12
N THR A 93 -1.78 24.47 -4.20
CA THR A 93 -1.19 25.43 -5.13
C THR A 93 0.19 24.97 -5.61
N VAL A 94 0.59 25.48 -6.77
CA VAL A 94 1.96 25.40 -7.31
C VAL A 94 2.63 26.76 -7.41
N ASP A 95 1.94 27.82 -6.98
CA ASP A 95 2.50 29.17 -6.97
C ASP A 95 3.52 29.31 -5.85
N LYS A 96 4.80 29.32 -6.23
CA LYS A 96 5.92 29.46 -5.28
C LYS A 96 5.93 30.79 -4.55
N ASN A 97 5.23 31.83 -5.05
CA ASN A 97 5.08 33.10 -4.32
C ASN A 97 4.31 32.92 -3.00
N LEU A 98 3.55 31.83 -2.85
CA LEU A 98 2.86 31.48 -1.62
C LEU A 98 3.73 30.68 -0.65
N TYR A 99 5.01 30.44 -0.95
CA TYR A 99 5.92 29.69 -0.08
C TYR A 99 5.91 30.20 1.36
N SER A 100 6.03 31.51 1.59
CA SER A 100 6.04 32.10 2.94
C SER A 100 4.70 32.02 3.68
N LYS A 101 3.61 31.70 2.98
CA LYS A 101 2.24 31.57 3.52
C LYS A 101 1.76 30.12 3.60
N ALA A 102 2.42 29.20 2.91
CA ALA A 102 2.02 27.80 2.85
C ALA A 102 2.23 27.11 4.20
N HIS A 103 1.18 26.46 4.71
CA HIS A 103 1.24 25.66 5.94
C HIS A 103 2.03 24.36 5.71
N GLY A 104 1.98 23.83 4.49
CA GLY A 104 2.75 22.66 4.10
C GLY A 104 3.39 22.83 2.73
N VAL A 105 4.58 22.25 2.56
CA VAL A 105 5.24 22.14 1.25
C VAL A 105 5.56 20.68 1.00
N ILE A 106 5.05 20.12 -0.09
CA ILE A 106 5.25 18.71 -0.44
C ILE A 106 6.33 18.57 -1.52
N PHE A 107 7.22 17.60 -1.31
CA PHE A 107 8.38 17.35 -2.16
C PHE A 107 8.40 15.91 -2.63
N HIS A 108 8.26 15.69 -3.92
CA HIS A 108 8.43 14.37 -4.50
C HIS A 108 9.92 14.02 -4.59
N HIS A 109 10.30 12.91 -3.97
CA HIS A 109 11.71 12.54 -3.76
C HIS A 109 12.53 12.50 -5.06
N ARG A 110 11.98 11.92 -6.14
CA ARG A 110 12.69 11.78 -7.42
C ARG A 110 13.04 13.10 -8.08
N ASP A 111 12.24 14.14 -7.83
CA ASP A 111 12.42 15.44 -8.47
C ASP A 111 13.37 16.33 -7.69
N ILE A 112 13.82 15.97 -6.48
CA ILE A 112 14.88 16.71 -5.77
C ILE A 112 16.23 16.65 -6.53
N HIS A 113 16.38 15.74 -7.51
CA HIS A 113 17.56 15.59 -8.38
C HIS A 113 18.91 15.35 -7.67
N GLY A 114 18.89 15.00 -6.38
CA GLY A 114 20.07 14.50 -5.66
C GLY A 114 21.01 15.55 -5.06
N ASP A 115 20.85 16.85 -5.34
CA ASP A 115 21.78 17.89 -4.86
C ASP A 115 21.13 19.11 -4.18
N LEU A 116 19.85 19.01 -3.80
CA LEU A 116 19.07 20.01 -3.03
C LEU A 116 19.00 21.43 -3.63
N LYS A 117 19.68 21.72 -4.74
CA LYS A 117 19.74 23.06 -5.35
C LYS A 117 18.39 23.59 -5.78
N ASN A 118 17.47 22.68 -6.11
CA ASN A 118 16.13 23.03 -6.54
C ASN A 118 15.12 23.14 -5.39
N MET A 119 15.55 22.94 -4.13
CA MET A 119 14.72 23.15 -2.94
C MET A 119 14.59 24.65 -2.60
N PRO A 120 13.61 25.08 -1.79
CA PRO A 120 13.50 26.46 -1.35
C PRO A 120 14.77 26.91 -0.64
N GLN A 121 15.31 28.05 -1.07
CA GLN A 121 16.49 28.68 -0.45
C GLN A 121 16.12 29.73 0.60
N GLU A 122 14.85 30.13 0.61
CA GLU A 122 14.29 31.04 1.62
C GLU A 122 14.17 30.36 2.98
N GLN A 123 14.19 31.15 4.04
CA GLN A 123 14.00 30.63 5.40
C GLN A 123 12.60 30.03 5.54
N ARG A 124 12.54 28.77 5.96
CA ARG A 124 11.26 28.10 6.25
C ARG A 124 10.52 28.81 7.39
N PRO A 125 9.26 29.23 7.19
CA PRO A 125 8.43 29.76 8.27
C PRO A 125 8.25 28.75 9.41
N TRP A 126 8.20 29.22 10.66
CA TRP A 126 8.14 28.36 11.85
C TRP A 126 6.93 27.43 11.91
N PHE A 127 5.81 27.84 11.29
CA PHE A 127 4.58 27.05 11.23
C PHE A 127 4.55 26.06 10.04
N GLN A 128 5.43 26.24 9.06
CA GLN A 128 5.41 25.46 7.83
C GLN A 128 6.02 24.08 8.02
N LYS A 129 5.36 23.06 7.45
CA LYS A 129 5.83 21.68 7.45
C LYS A 129 6.25 21.22 6.06
N TRP A 130 7.46 20.71 5.94
CA TRP A 130 7.92 20.03 4.74
C TRP A 130 7.53 18.56 4.79
N VAL A 131 6.87 18.10 3.73
CA VAL A 131 6.42 16.72 3.57
C VAL A 131 7.29 16.03 2.53
N TRP A 132 8.00 14.99 2.96
CA TRP A 132 8.73 14.11 2.07
C TRP A 132 7.77 13.11 1.43
N TRP A 133 7.60 13.17 0.13
CA TRP A 133 6.75 12.26 -0.61
C TRP A 133 7.58 11.26 -1.43
N ASN A 134 7.36 9.97 -1.19
CA ASN A 134 7.90 8.91 -2.04
C ASN A 134 6.94 7.72 -2.18
N GLY A 135 6.67 7.31 -3.43
CA GLY A 135 5.88 6.12 -3.75
C GLY A 135 6.73 4.88 -4.08
N GLU A 136 8.03 5.03 -4.31
CA GLU A 136 8.90 3.95 -4.75
C GLU A 136 9.60 3.25 -3.58
N SER A 137 9.93 1.97 -3.74
CA SER A 137 10.64 1.14 -2.77
C SER A 137 12.09 1.62 -2.48
N PRO A 138 12.68 1.29 -1.31
CA PRO A 138 14.05 1.65 -0.99
C PRO A 138 15.11 1.17 -2.00
N ALA A 139 14.98 -0.02 -2.58
CA ALA A 139 15.95 -0.51 -3.59
C ALA A 139 15.96 0.33 -4.87
N ASN A 140 14.83 0.96 -5.19
CA ASN A 140 14.71 1.79 -6.37
C ASN A 140 14.84 3.27 -6.04
N THR A 141 14.94 3.67 -4.78
CA THR A 141 15.02 5.06 -4.34
C THR A 141 16.46 5.40 -3.96
N ASN A 142 17.09 6.33 -4.68
CA ASN A 142 18.46 6.75 -4.37
C ASN A 142 18.48 7.62 -3.11
N ARG A 143 19.49 7.47 -2.26
CA ARG A 143 19.69 8.40 -1.14
C ARG A 143 20.13 9.76 -1.67
N ILE A 144 19.64 10.82 -1.04
CA ILE A 144 20.03 12.20 -1.36
C ILE A 144 20.85 12.73 -0.19
N PRO A 145 22.12 13.10 -0.39
CA PRO A 145 22.94 13.68 0.67
C PRO A 145 22.29 14.94 1.25
N GLY A 146 22.33 15.10 2.57
CA GLY A 146 21.85 16.31 3.26
C GLY A 146 20.34 16.41 3.48
N VAL A 147 19.55 15.36 3.18
CA VAL A 147 18.09 15.38 3.44
C VAL A 147 17.69 15.18 4.89
N ASP A 148 18.61 14.69 5.71
CA ASP A 148 18.36 14.50 7.13
C ASP A 148 18.04 15.86 7.79
N HIS A 149 17.09 15.86 8.72
CA HIS A 149 16.54 17.07 9.38
C HIS A 149 15.78 18.06 8.49
N LEU A 150 15.64 17.83 7.18
CA LEU A 150 14.89 18.75 6.31
C LEU A 150 13.37 18.58 6.44
N PHE A 151 12.88 17.34 6.57
CA PHE A 151 11.45 17.06 6.50
C PHE A 151 10.80 16.93 7.88
N ASN A 152 9.54 17.33 7.97
CA ASN A 152 8.73 17.21 9.17
C ASN A 152 7.85 15.95 9.15
N LEU A 153 7.41 15.56 7.95
CA LEU A 153 6.44 14.48 7.72
C LEU A 153 6.84 13.60 6.54
N THR A 154 6.44 12.33 6.57
CA THR A 154 6.53 11.39 5.44
C THR A 154 5.16 11.09 4.83
N ALA A 155 5.07 11.16 3.50
CA ALA A 155 3.93 10.71 2.71
C ALA A 155 4.35 9.55 1.80
N SER A 156 3.95 8.32 2.13
CA SER A 156 4.35 7.12 1.40
C SER A 156 3.36 5.96 1.55
N TYR A 157 3.62 4.87 0.84
CA TYR A 157 2.83 3.64 0.93
C TYR A 157 3.01 2.89 2.26
N ARG A 158 4.09 3.15 3.01
CA ARG A 158 4.44 2.41 4.23
C ARG A 158 3.43 2.64 5.35
N LEU A 159 3.19 1.60 6.16
CA LEU A 159 2.28 1.67 7.30
C LEU A 159 2.79 2.57 8.43
N ASP A 160 4.10 2.78 8.50
CA ASP A 160 4.77 3.64 9.47
C ASP A 160 5.05 5.06 8.93
N SER A 161 4.47 5.43 7.78
CA SER A 161 4.47 6.80 7.27
C SER A 161 3.49 7.67 8.06
N ASP A 162 3.80 8.96 8.22
CA ASP A 162 2.89 9.90 8.91
C ASP A 162 1.59 10.08 8.14
N ILE A 163 1.72 10.20 6.82
CA ILE A 163 0.64 10.33 5.86
C ILE A 163 0.69 9.10 4.97
N ARG A 164 -0.20 8.14 5.23
CA ARG A 164 -0.26 6.91 4.45
C ARG A 164 -1.02 7.13 3.15
N VAL A 165 -0.35 6.84 2.03
CA VAL A 165 -0.92 6.93 0.69
C VAL A 165 -0.56 5.68 -0.11
N PRO A 166 -1.37 4.60 -0.02
CA PRO A 166 -1.12 3.38 -0.77
C PRO A 166 -1.54 3.52 -2.23
N TYR A 167 -1.08 2.62 -3.10
CA TYR A 167 -1.49 2.56 -4.50
C TYR A 167 -2.97 2.16 -4.70
N GLY A 168 -3.58 1.60 -3.66
CA GLY A 168 -5.00 1.25 -3.61
C GLY A 168 -5.39 0.74 -2.23
N SER A 169 -6.68 0.52 -2.05
CA SER A 169 -7.25 -0.03 -0.83
C SER A 169 -8.54 -0.80 -1.13
N LEU A 170 -8.97 -1.61 -0.16
CA LEU A 170 -10.30 -2.20 -0.17
C LEU A 170 -11.22 -1.32 0.68
N VAL A 171 -12.34 -0.91 0.10
CA VAL A 171 -13.39 -0.15 0.77
C VAL A 171 -14.68 -0.95 0.73
N GLU A 172 -15.55 -0.74 1.72
CA GLU A 172 -16.83 -1.43 1.79
C GLU A 172 -17.70 -1.10 0.57
N VAL A 173 -18.43 -2.11 0.08
CA VAL A 173 -19.45 -1.90 -0.94
C VAL A 173 -20.68 -1.23 -0.33
N THR A 174 -21.32 -0.34 -1.07
CA THR A 174 -22.58 0.31 -0.67
C THR A 174 -23.74 -0.15 -1.56
N SER A 175 -24.97 0.18 -1.18
CA SER A 175 -26.17 -0.13 -1.97
C SER A 175 -26.17 0.49 -3.37
N GLU A 176 -25.40 1.56 -3.57
CA GLU A 176 -25.30 2.28 -4.84
C GLU A 176 -24.27 1.65 -5.78
N ASP A 177 -23.44 0.73 -5.28
CA ASP A 177 -22.42 0.08 -6.10
C ASP A 177 -23.01 -0.95 -7.06
N LYS A 178 -22.46 -0.98 -8.27
CA LYS A 178 -22.77 -2.04 -9.23
C LYS A 178 -22.26 -3.38 -8.72
N ILE A 179 -23.10 -4.40 -8.84
CA ILE A 179 -22.70 -5.78 -8.57
C ILE A 179 -21.51 -6.13 -9.46
N PHE A 180 -20.46 -6.68 -8.86
CA PHE A 180 -19.30 -7.13 -9.62
C PHE A 180 -19.66 -8.39 -10.41
N GLU A 181 -19.59 -8.29 -11.73
CA GLU A 181 -19.67 -9.43 -12.64
C GLU A 181 -18.26 -9.83 -13.04
N LEU A 182 -17.93 -11.11 -12.84
CA LEU A 182 -16.63 -11.63 -13.24
C LEU A 182 -16.54 -11.61 -14.78
N PRO A 183 -15.54 -10.93 -15.37
CA PRO A 183 -15.39 -10.90 -16.82
C PRO A 183 -15.05 -12.28 -17.38
N LYS A 184 -15.44 -12.53 -18.64
CA LYS A 184 -15.05 -13.74 -19.37
C LYS A 184 -13.53 -13.86 -19.43
N LYS A 185 -13.02 -15.06 -19.11
CA LYS A 185 -11.59 -15.36 -19.09
C LYS A 185 -11.21 -16.19 -20.30
N ASP A 186 -10.18 -15.76 -21.03
CA ASP A 186 -9.63 -16.49 -22.19
C ASP A 186 -8.12 -16.76 -22.08
N LYS A 187 -7.45 -16.17 -21.07
CA LYS A 187 -6.03 -16.37 -20.78
C LYS A 187 -5.87 -16.93 -19.37
N LEU A 188 -4.99 -17.92 -19.24
CA LEU A 188 -4.72 -18.55 -17.95
C LEU A 188 -3.85 -17.65 -17.07
N VAL A 189 -2.61 -17.39 -17.48
CA VAL A 189 -1.66 -16.54 -16.75
C VAL A 189 -1.22 -15.39 -17.65
N CYS A 190 -1.18 -14.18 -17.11
CA CYS A 190 -0.71 -13.00 -17.83
C CYS A 190 0.31 -12.22 -17.01
N TRP A 191 1.20 -11.52 -17.71
CA TRP A 191 2.15 -10.61 -17.07
C TRP A 191 2.42 -9.39 -17.95
N VAL A 192 2.26 -8.19 -17.40
CA VAL A 192 2.66 -6.94 -18.06
C VAL A 192 3.86 -6.37 -17.33
N VAL A 193 4.99 -6.21 -18.02
CA VAL A 193 6.25 -5.75 -17.42
C VAL A 193 7.01 -4.80 -18.33
N SER A 194 7.36 -3.62 -17.79
CA SER A 194 8.14 -2.61 -18.50
C SER A 194 9.61 -2.60 -18.09
N ASN A 195 9.90 -2.76 -16.79
CA ASN A 195 11.26 -2.79 -16.25
C ASN A 195 11.78 -4.24 -16.22
N TRP A 196 12.43 -4.68 -17.29
CA TRP A 196 13.00 -6.03 -17.41
C TRP A 196 14.50 -6.04 -17.08
N ASN A 197 14.92 -6.98 -16.23
CA ASN A 197 16.33 -7.33 -16.04
C ASN A 197 16.41 -8.81 -15.63
N PRO A 198 17.21 -9.65 -16.33
CA PRO A 198 17.37 -11.08 -16.00
C PRO A 198 17.79 -11.35 -14.55
N ASN A 199 18.46 -10.39 -13.90
CA ASN A 199 18.93 -10.52 -12.53
C ASN A 199 17.83 -10.21 -11.48
N TYR A 200 16.68 -9.66 -11.90
CA TYR A 200 15.59 -9.41 -10.96
C TYR A 200 14.88 -10.70 -10.60
N LYS A 201 14.58 -10.87 -9.31
CA LYS A 201 13.87 -12.05 -8.78
C LYS A 201 12.57 -12.34 -9.54
N ARG A 202 11.79 -11.33 -9.89
CA ARG A 202 10.54 -11.48 -10.67
C ARG A 202 10.75 -12.07 -12.06
N VAL A 203 11.87 -11.75 -12.71
CA VAL A 203 12.20 -12.28 -14.04
C VAL A 203 12.67 -13.73 -13.91
N GLN A 204 13.47 -14.04 -12.89
CA GLN A 204 13.88 -15.41 -12.59
C GLN A 204 12.67 -16.32 -12.31
N VAL A 205 11.75 -15.86 -11.45
CA VAL A 205 10.51 -16.59 -11.13
C VAL A 205 9.64 -16.75 -12.37
N PHE A 206 9.48 -15.70 -13.18
CA PHE A 206 8.74 -15.79 -14.44
C PHE A 206 9.35 -16.80 -15.40
N ASN A 207 10.68 -16.78 -15.59
CA ASN A 207 11.37 -17.68 -16.52
C ASN A 207 11.17 -19.14 -16.10
N GLU A 208 11.31 -19.46 -14.81
CA GLU A 208 11.07 -20.81 -14.31
C GLU A 208 9.58 -21.20 -14.41
N LEU A 209 8.66 -20.33 -13.98
CA LEU A 209 7.22 -20.58 -14.10
C LEU A 209 6.79 -20.85 -15.55
N SER A 210 7.33 -20.10 -16.50
CA SER A 210 6.99 -20.20 -17.93
C SER A 210 7.43 -21.53 -18.56
N ARG A 211 8.27 -22.32 -17.89
CA ARG A 211 8.62 -23.70 -18.32
C ARG A 211 7.49 -24.69 -18.04
N HIS A 212 6.60 -24.38 -17.10
CA HIS A 212 5.58 -25.29 -16.58
C HIS A 212 4.16 -24.86 -16.92
N VAL A 213 3.92 -23.57 -17.21
CA VAL A 213 2.63 -23.04 -17.62
C VAL A 213 2.80 -21.92 -18.65
N LYS A 214 1.90 -21.83 -19.63
CA LYS A 214 1.92 -20.74 -20.61
C LYS A 214 1.58 -19.42 -19.92
N VAL A 215 2.51 -18.45 -20.00
CA VAL A 215 2.31 -17.08 -19.53
C VAL A 215 2.23 -16.13 -20.72
N GLU A 216 1.10 -15.43 -20.85
CA GLU A 216 0.94 -14.35 -21.83
C GLU A 216 1.63 -13.08 -21.33
N ALA A 217 2.87 -12.88 -21.79
CA ALA A 217 3.69 -11.76 -21.37
C ALA A 217 3.65 -10.58 -22.36
N TYR A 218 3.66 -9.37 -21.80
CA TYR A 218 3.53 -8.10 -22.51
C TYR A 218 4.54 -7.07 -21.98
N GLY A 219 4.86 -6.10 -22.82
CA GLY A 219 5.77 -4.99 -22.54
C GLY A 219 6.96 -4.93 -23.50
N ARG A 220 7.87 -3.98 -23.23
CA ARG A 220 9.02 -3.67 -24.10
C ARG A 220 9.88 -4.89 -24.40
N HIS A 221 10.16 -5.73 -23.40
CA HIS A 221 11.01 -6.92 -23.58
C HIS A 221 10.42 -7.93 -24.57
N PHE A 222 9.09 -8.03 -24.64
CA PHE A 222 8.38 -8.98 -25.48
C PHE A 222 7.93 -8.37 -26.82
N SER A 223 8.26 -7.10 -27.09
CA SER A 223 7.76 -6.34 -28.24
C SER A 223 6.22 -6.36 -28.37
N ARG A 224 5.51 -6.46 -27.23
CA ARG A 224 4.05 -6.53 -27.15
C ARG A 224 3.56 -5.41 -26.24
N TYR A 225 3.53 -4.19 -26.76
CA TYR A 225 3.05 -3.01 -26.02
C TYR A 225 1.53 -3.07 -25.83
N LEU A 226 1.05 -2.53 -24.72
CA LEU A 226 -0.37 -2.37 -24.44
C LEU A 226 -0.63 -0.88 -24.23
N GLU A 227 -1.62 -0.34 -24.92
CA GLU A 227 -2.20 0.95 -24.59
C GLU A 227 -3.10 0.82 -23.35
N ASN A 228 -3.56 1.92 -22.77
CA ASN A 228 -4.31 1.90 -21.50
C ASN A 228 -5.62 1.08 -21.58
N GLU A 229 -6.36 1.20 -22.68
CA GLU A 229 -7.59 0.42 -22.90
C GLU A 229 -7.28 -1.08 -23.05
N ASP A 230 -6.24 -1.40 -23.81
CA ASP A 230 -5.78 -2.78 -24.00
C ASP A 230 -5.21 -3.39 -22.72
N TYR A 231 -4.61 -2.59 -21.84
CA TYR A 231 -4.15 -3.05 -20.53
C TYR A 231 -5.32 -3.55 -19.69
N SER A 232 -6.37 -2.73 -19.56
CA SER A 232 -7.54 -3.08 -18.74
C SER A 232 -8.26 -4.31 -19.30
N LYS A 233 -8.45 -4.36 -20.62
CA LYS A 233 -9.03 -5.49 -21.34
C LYS A 233 -8.17 -6.76 -21.22
N THR A 234 -6.85 -6.62 -21.31
CA THR A 234 -5.94 -7.76 -21.17
C THR A 234 -6.07 -8.35 -19.77
N LEU A 235 -5.96 -7.53 -18.73
CA LEU A 235 -6.07 -7.99 -17.34
C LEU A 235 -7.45 -8.60 -17.04
N SER A 236 -8.54 -8.00 -17.54
CA SER A 236 -9.89 -8.53 -17.34
C SER A 236 -10.08 -9.90 -17.96
N ASN A 237 -9.34 -10.22 -19.02
CA ASN A 237 -9.41 -11.50 -19.72
C ASN A 237 -8.54 -12.60 -19.09
N CYS A 238 -7.67 -12.25 -18.15
CA CYS A 238 -6.76 -13.19 -17.48
C CYS A 238 -7.40 -13.78 -16.20
N LYS A 239 -7.24 -15.09 -16.00
CA LYS A 239 -7.59 -15.73 -14.72
C LYS A 239 -6.61 -15.33 -13.62
N PHE A 240 -5.32 -15.55 -13.88
CA PHE A 240 -4.23 -15.23 -12.96
C PHE A 240 -3.34 -14.14 -13.56
N TYR A 241 -3.05 -13.11 -12.76
CA TYR A 241 -2.16 -12.04 -13.16
C TYR A 241 -0.92 -12.03 -12.28
N LEU A 242 0.27 -12.07 -12.89
CA LEU A 242 1.54 -11.96 -12.16
C LEU A 242 1.73 -10.52 -11.68
N ALA A 243 1.21 -10.22 -10.49
CA ALA A 243 1.34 -8.93 -9.81
C ALA A 243 2.70 -8.85 -9.10
N PHE A 244 3.79 -9.04 -9.86
CA PHE A 244 5.15 -9.07 -9.33
C PHE A 244 5.72 -7.67 -9.16
N GLU A 245 6.07 -7.32 -7.93
CA GLU A 245 6.69 -6.06 -7.60
C GLU A 245 8.12 -5.95 -8.12
N ASN A 246 8.58 -4.72 -8.33
CA ASN A 246 9.92 -4.47 -8.83
C ASN A 246 11.02 -4.70 -7.77
N SER A 247 10.63 -4.88 -6.51
CA SER A 247 11.49 -5.15 -5.36
C SER A 247 10.68 -5.80 -4.23
N ILE A 248 11.36 -6.37 -3.24
CA ILE A 248 10.72 -7.00 -2.07
C ILE A 248 10.98 -6.11 -0.85
N TYR A 249 9.99 -5.32 -0.46
CA TYR A 249 10.06 -4.45 0.71
C TYR A 249 8.75 -4.48 1.48
N LYS A 250 8.87 -4.28 2.80
CA LYS A 250 7.75 -4.13 3.72
C LYS A 250 6.75 -3.09 3.19
N ASP A 251 5.47 -3.45 3.25
CA ASP A 251 4.28 -2.69 2.85
C ASP A 251 4.17 -2.37 1.36
N TYR A 252 5.12 -2.82 0.53
CA TYR A 252 5.18 -2.44 -0.87
C TYR A 252 4.24 -3.29 -1.74
N ALA A 253 3.00 -2.83 -1.86
CA ALA A 253 1.99 -3.36 -2.77
C ALA A 253 1.46 -2.23 -3.66
N THR A 254 1.62 -2.37 -4.97
CA THR A 254 1.44 -1.29 -5.93
C THR A 254 0.17 -1.44 -6.77
N GLU A 255 0.03 -0.64 -7.82
CA GLU A 255 -1.06 -0.72 -8.79
C GLU A 255 -1.19 -2.13 -9.39
N LYS A 256 -0.11 -2.93 -9.44
CA LYS A 256 -0.15 -4.30 -10.00
C LYS A 256 -1.13 -5.19 -9.25
N LEU A 257 -1.11 -5.13 -7.92
CA LEU A 257 -2.03 -5.88 -7.06
C LEU A 257 -3.46 -5.38 -7.27
N PHE A 258 -3.66 -4.07 -7.07
CA PHE A 258 -5.00 -3.48 -7.05
C PHE A 258 -5.66 -3.50 -8.43
N ASN A 259 -4.90 -3.38 -9.53
CA ASN A 259 -5.40 -3.50 -10.90
C ASN A 259 -5.90 -4.92 -11.19
N ALA A 260 -5.13 -5.94 -10.78
CA ALA A 260 -5.55 -7.34 -10.94
C ALA A 260 -6.85 -7.60 -10.19
N MET A 261 -6.88 -7.23 -8.90
CA MET A 261 -8.07 -7.38 -8.08
C MET A 261 -9.26 -6.64 -8.69
N LYS A 262 -9.11 -5.35 -9.03
CA LYS A 262 -10.18 -4.49 -9.60
C LYS A 262 -10.77 -5.08 -10.88
N LEU A 263 -9.91 -5.54 -11.80
CA LEU A 263 -10.30 -6.06 -13.12
C LEU A 263 -10.69 -7.54 -13.10
N GLY A 264 -10.71 -8.17 -11.93
CA GLY A 264 -11.24 -9.52 -11.76
C GLY A 264 -10.26 -10.63 -12.09
N ALA A 265 -8.96 -10.36 -12.12
CA ALA A 265 -7.94 -11.40 -12.14
C ALA A 265 -7.52 -11.73 -10.70
N VAL A 266 -7.18 -12.99 -10.44
CA VAL A 266 -6.55 -13.39 -9.17
C VAL A 266 -5.07 -12.99 -9.22
N PRO A 267 -4.61 -12.09 -8.33
CA PRO A 267 -3.21 -11.71 -8.29
C PRO A 267 -2.33 -12.86 -7.78
N VAL A 268 -1.30 -13.21 -8.55
CA VAL A 268 -0.17 -14.02 -8.13
C VAL A 268 0.95 -13.07 -7.76
N VAL A 269 1.26 -12.95 -6.47
CA VAL A 269 2.11 -11.87 -5.94
C VAL A 269 3.53 -12.34 -5.64
N LEU A 270 4.47 -11.45 -5.90
CA LEU A 270 5.86 -11.53 -5.45
C LEU A 270 6.26 -10.12 -4.99
N GLY A 271 6.45 -9.95 -3.69
CA GLY A 271 6.73 -8.67 -3.06
C GLY A 271 6.99 -8.89 -1.56
N PRO A 272 6.40 -8.11 -0.64
CA PRO A 272 6.50 -8.37 0.79
C PRO A 272 6.00 -9.77 1.18
N SER A 273 6.21 -10.18 2.45
CA SER A 273 5.72 -11.47 2.94
C SER A 273 4.21 -11.61 2.82
N ARG A 274 3.72 -12.86 2.79
CA ARG A 274 2.29 -13.18 2.79
C ARG A 274 1.53 -12.47 3.92
N ASP A 275 2.01 -12.57 5.15
CA ASP A 275 1.41 -11.88 6.31
C ASP A 275 1.36 -10.36 6.15
N ASN A 276 2.28 -9.77 5.39
CA ASN A 276 2.26 -8.34 5.14
C ASN A 276 1.24 -7.95 4.06
N TYR A 277 1.04 -8.76 3.01
CA TYR A 277 -0.11 -8.59 2.12
C TYR A 277 -1.44 -8.72 2.86
N GLU A 278 -1.54 -9.66 3.82
CA GLU A 278 -2.76 -9.89 4.61
C GLU A 278 -3.12 -8.71 5.54
N GLN A 279 -2.22 -7.73 5.73
CA GLN A 279 -2.55 -6.46 6.40
C GLN A 279 -3.37 -5.50 5.53
N PHE A 280 -3.45 -5.75 4.22
CA PHE A 280 -4.11 -4.87 3.24
C PHE A 280 -5.29 -5.54 2.54
N ILE A 281 -5.22 -6.85 2.34
CA ILE A 281 -6.21 -7.62 1.56
C ILE A 281 -6.50 -8.98 2.22
N PRO A 282 -7.69 -9.58 2.01
CA PRO A 282 -8.03 -10.87 2.58
C PRO A 282 -7.09 -11.98 2.12
N ARG A 283 -6.76 -12.91 3.02
CA ARG A 283 -5.88 -14.06 2.75
C ARG A 283 -6.28 -14.87 1.51
N ASP A 284 -7.59 -15.07 1.33
CA ASP A 284 -8.13 -15.88 0.23
C ASP A 284 -8.39 -15.06 -1.04
N SER A 285 -7.77 -13.87 -1.20
CA SER A 285 -7.95 -13.01 -2.38
C SER A 285 -6.76 -13.02 -3.35
N PHE A 286 -5.67 -13.70 -2.99
CA PHE A 286 -4.42 -13.73 -3.76
C PHE A 286 -3.66 -15.03 -3.57
N ILE A 287 -2.69 -15.27 -4.45
CA ILE A 287 -1.76 -16.40 -4.41
C ILE A 287 -0.35 -15.85 -4.20
N HIS A 288 0.35 -16.25 -3.14
CA HIS A 288 1.75 -15.83 -2.96
C HIS A 288 2.69 -16.88 -3.54
N VAL A 289 3.71 -16.46 -4.29
CA VAL A 289 4.68 -17.40 -4.89
C VAL A 289 5.46 -18.25 -3.87
N ASN A 290 5.45 -17.87 -2.59
CA ASN A 290 6.18 -18.53 -1.52
C ASN A 290 5.28 -19.49 -0.72
N ASP A 291 3.99 -19.61 -1.09
CA ASP A 291 3.10 -20.63 -0.55
C ASP A 291 3.43 -22.02 -1.10
N PHE A 292 4.30 -22.08 -2.11
CA PHE A 292 4.68 -23.29 -2.84
C PHE A 292 6.17 -23.56 -2.64
N SER A 293 6.55 -24.84 -2.61
CA SER A 293 7.94 -25.27 -2.52
C SER A 293 8.74 -24.97 -3.78
N SER A 294 8.07 -24.82 -4.94
CA SER A 294 8.68 -24.56 -6.24
C SER A 294 7.73 -23.85 -7.21
N THR A 295 8.30 -23.26 -8.26
CA THR A 295 7.53 -22.68 -9.38
C THR A 295 6.76 -23.72 -10.17
N GLU A 296 7.24 -24.98 -10.21
CA GLU A 296 6.52 -26.10 -10.81
C GLU A 296 5.24 -26.41 -10.02
N GLU A 297 5.31 -26.43 -8.69
CA GLU A 297 4.15 -26.65 -7.83
C GLU A 297 3.13 -25.51 -7.99
N LEU A 298 3.59 -24.25 -7.99
CA LEU A 298 2.74 -23.10 -8.32
C LEU A 298 2.05 -23.30 -9.68
N ALA A 299 2.79 -23.69 -10.74
CA ALA A 299 2.22 -23.93 -12.06
C ALA A 299 1.14 -25.01 -12.05
N LYS A 300 1.40 -26.14 -11.37
CA LYS A 300 0.43 -27.24 -11.20
C LYS A 300 -0.85 -26.76 -10.52
N THR A 301 -0.73 -25.93 -9.48
CA THR A 301 -1.89 -25.35 -8.79
C THR A 301 -2.69 -24.41 -9.69
N LEU A 302 -2.02 -23.53 -10.46
CA LEU A 302 -2.71 -22.64 -11.41
C LEU A 302 -3.45 -23.43 -12.51
N LEU A 303 -2.86 -24.52 -12.99
CA LEU A 303 -3.47 -25.43 -13.96
C LEU A 303 -4.65 -26.21 -13.37
N PHE A 304 -4.58 -26.60 -12.09
CA PHE A 304 -5.66 -27.28 -11.38
C PHE A 304 -6.88 -26.37 -11.17
N PHE A 305 -6.68 -25.10 -10.80
CA PHE A 305 -7.77 -24.14 -10.64
C PHE A 305 -8.38 -23.66 -11.97
N HIS A 306 -7.70 -23.86 -13.10
CA HIS A 306 -8.21 -23.44 -14.39
C HIS A 306 -9.57 -24.07 -14.75
N PRO A 307 -9.75 -25.40 -14.73
CA PRO A 307 -11.04 -26.05 -14.98
C PRO A 307 -11.97 -26.06 -13.76
N ASN A 308 -11.46 -25.89 -12.54
CA ASN A 308 -12.27 -25.91 -11.32
C ASN A 308 -12.81 -24.51 -11.01
N GLU A 309 -14.01 -24.22 -11.51
CA GLU A 309 -14.66 -22.92 -11.34
C GLU A 309 -14.99 -22.61 -9.87
N GLU A 310 -15.39 -23.60 -9.07
CA GLU A 310 -15.69 -23.37 -7.65
C GLU A 310 -14.47 -22.88 -6.89
N GLU A 311 -13.33 -23.58 -7.02
CA GLU A 311 -12.07 -23.18 -6.37
C GLU A 311 -11.57 -21.82 -6.88
N TYR A 312 -11.71 -21.55 -8.18
CA TYR A 312 -11.36 -20.25 -8.74
C TYR A 312 -12.25 -19.13 -8.18
N MET A 313 -13.55 -19.37 -8.01
CA MET A 313 -14.51 -18.37 -7.52
C MET A 313 -14.32 -18.03 -6.04
N ARG A 314 -13.69 -18.92 -5.25
CA ARG A 314 -13.34 -18.62 -3.85
C ARG A 314 -12.45 -17.37 -3.72
N TYR A 315 -11.58 -17.11 -4.70
CA TYR A 315 -10.72 -15.93 -4.73
C TYR A 315 -11.47 -14.59 -4.86
N PHE A 316 -12.77 -14.62 -5.15
CA PHE A 316 -13.61 -13.43 -5.31
C PHE A 316 -14.63 -13.27 -4.17
N THR A 317 -14.62 -14.14 -3.16
CA THR A 317 -15.56 -14.09 -2.02
C THR A 317 -15.52 -12.76 -1.26
N TRP A 318 -14.35 -12.14 -1.16
CA TRP A 318 -14.16 -10.82 -0.55
C TRP A 318 -15.00 -9.71 -1.21
N ARG A 319 -15.39 -9.88 -2.49
CA ARG A 319 -16.17 -8.90 -3.23
C ARG A 319 -17.60 -8.75 -2.74
N LYS A 320 -18.07 -9.68 -1.90
CA LYS A 320 -19.35 -9.54 -1.19
C LYS A 320 -19.37 -8.32 -0.27
N ASN A 321 -18.21 -7.98 0.30
CA ASN A 321 -18.09 -6.94 1.32
C ASN A 321 -17.26 -5.75 0.84
N PHE A 322 -16.35 -5.94 -0.11
CA PHE A 322 -15.40 -4.91 -0.51
C PHE A 322 -15.26 -4.73 -2.02
N LYS A 323 -14.88 -3.51 -2.41
CA LYS A 323 -14.41 -3.15 -3.76
C LYS A 323 -13.03 -2.51 -3.67
N VAL A 324 -12.30 -2.52 -4.78
CA VAL A 324 -11.02 -1.83 -4.88
C VAL A 324 -11.26 -0.34 -5.12
N GLN A 325 -10.70 0.50 -4.26
CA GLN A 325 -10.48 1.92 -4.52
C GLN A 325 -9.03 2.11 -4.95
N GLN A 326 -8.80 2.61 -6.17
CA GLN A 326 -7.45 2.95 -6.63
C GLN A 326 -7.00 4.25 -5.97
N GLY A 327 -5.70 4.33 -5.68
CA GLY A 327 -5.08 5.56 -5.22
C GLY A 327 -4.92 6.58 -6.35
N TYR A 328 -4.94 7.86 -5.99
CA TYR A 328 -4.74 8.97 -6.94
C TYR A 328 -3.36 9.58 -6.73
N PHE A 329 -2.39 9.13 -7.53
CA PHE A 329 -1.03 9.65 -7.49
C PHE A 329 -1.02 11.17 -7.69
N GLY A 330 -0.21 11.91 -6.93
CA GLY A 330 -0.32 13.38 -6.89
C GLY A 330 -1.37 13.86 -5.93
N LEU A 331 -2.61 13.94 -6.41
CA LEU A 331 -3.69 14.64 -5.71
C LEU A 331 -3.95 14.05 -4.31
N GLU A 332 -3.99 12.73 -4.16
CA GLU A 332 -4.24 12.11 -2.86
C GLU A 332 -3.12 12.41 -1.85
N HIS A 333 -1.87 12.49 -2.32
CA HIS A 333 -0.73 12.81 -1.47
C HIS A 333 -0.82 14.24 -0.97
N ALA A 334 -1.14 15.19 -1.84
CA ALA A 334 -1.33 16.59 -1.48
C ALA A 334 -2.52 16.77 -0.53
N CYS A 335 -3.67 16.15 -0.84
CA CYS A 335 -4.89 16.25 -0.03
C CYS A 335 -4.74 15.60 1.35
N ARG A 336 -4.18 14.40 1.45
CA ARG A 336 -3.94 13.76 2.76
C ARG A 336 -2.88 14.50 3.57
N SER A 337 -1.89 15.11 2.92
CA SER A 337 -0.93 15.99 3.59
C SER A 337 -1.61 17.23 4.15
N CYS A 338 -2.52 17.85 3.39
CA CYS A 338 -3.35 18.95 3.88
C CYS A 338 -4.14 18.57 5.13
N ASP A 339 -4.90 17.47 5.05
CA ASP A 339 -5.75 17.02 6.15
C ASP A 339 -4.93 16.70 7.41
N TYR A 340 -3.75 16.09 7.26
CA TYR A 340 -2.83 15.87 8.38
C TYR A 340 -2.35 17.19 8.99
N ILE A 341 -1.84 18.12 8.19
CA ILE A 341 -1.30 19.40 8.68
C ILE A 341 -2.39 20.26 9.32
N ARG A 342 -3.62 20.18 8.81
CA ARG A 342 -4.80 20.84 9.39
C ARG A 342 -5.13 20.29 10.78
N ARG A 343 -5.14 18.96 10.94
CA ARG A 343 -5.49 18.29 12.22
C ARG A 343 -4.38 18.34 13.26
N TYR A 344 -3.12 18.29 12.82
CA TYR A 344 -1.97 18.20 13.71
C TYR A 344 -1.09 19.43 13.55
N LYS A 345 -1.23 20.42 14.41
CA LYS A 345 -0.47 21.69 14.34
C LYS A 345 0.94 21.61 14.94
N GLY A 346 1.21 20.63 15.81
CA GLY A 346 2.51 20.49 16.48
C GLY A 346 3.69 20.39 15.52
N TYR A 347 4.77 21.11 15.80
CA TYR A 347 6.00 21.08 15.01
C TYR A 347 6.89 19.92 15.46
N ARG A 348 7.51 19.24 14.49
CA ARG A 348 8.51 18.19 14.70
C ARG A 348 9.37 18.03 13.47
N THR A 349 10.53 17.40 13.60
CA THR A 349 11.44 17.14 12.47
C THR A 349 11.88 15.69 12.46
N ILE A 350 12.01 15.11 11.27
CA ILE A 350 12.54 13.76 11.07
C ILE A 350 14.06 13.84 11.13
N HIS A 351 14.67 13.17 12.11
CA HIS A 351 16.13 13.25 12.28
C HIS A 351 16.90 12.49 11.22
N ASN A 352 16.44 11.29 10.91
CA ASN A 352 17.17 10.39 10.04
C ASN A 352 16.21 9.71 9.08
N LEU A 353 15.93 10.41 7.99
CA LEU A 353 15.05 9.90 6.94
C LEU A 353 15.70 8.70 6.26
N ASN A 354 17.03 8.75 6.10
CA ASN A 354 17.81 7.66 5.51
C ASN A 354 17.63 6.34 6.28
N LYS A 355 17.82 6.36 7.60
CA LYS A 355 17.64 5.21 8.48
C LYS A 355 16.19 4.75 8.52
N CYS A 356 15.23 5.68 8.58
CA CYS A 356 13.83 5.32 8.65
C CYS A 356 13.33 4.59 7.39
N PHE A 357 13.67 5.12 6.22
CA PHE A 357 13.13 4.62 4.97
C PHE A 357 13.96 3.47 4.39
N TRP A 358 15.30 3.53 4.45
CA TRP A 358 16.18 2.52 3.87
C TRP A 358 16.66 1.43 4.85
N GLY A 359 16.54 1.64 6.16
CA GLY A 359 17.08 0.76 7.19
C GLY A 359 18.39 1.25 7.78
#